data_AF-A0A3D0T0K3-F1
#
_entry.id   AF-A0A3D0T0K3-F1
#
_cell.length_a   1.000
_cell.length_b   1.000
_cell.length_c   1.000
_cell.angle_alpha   90.00
_cell.angle_beta   90.00
_cell.angle_gamma   90.00
#
_symmetry.space_group_name_H-M   'P 1'
#
loop_
_entity.id
_entity.type
_entity.pdbx_description
1 polymer ?
#
loop_
_entity_poly.entity_id
_entity_poly.type
_entity_poly.pdbx_seq_one_letter_code
_entity_poly.pdbx_strand_id
1 'polypeptide(L)' 'FHMATDWEPYAEHMAEVMNAAEGYTNTAAEGDYVPRPDYRPTTKFEVRGQKLGHGVWDLIYERTA' A
#
# COMPACT_ATOMS: atom_id res chain seq x y z
N PHE A 1 0.05 2.04 10.54
CA PHE A 1 0.50 3.00 9.53
C PHE A 1 0.00 2.53 8.18
N HIS A 2 -0.79 3.36 7.49
CA HIS A 2 -1.41 3.00 6.20
C HIS A 2 -0.93 3.99 5.14
N MET A 3 -0.30 3.47 4.10
CA MET A 3 0.18 4.22 2.94
C MET A 3 -0.49 3.66 1.69
N ALA A 4 -0.73 4.52 0.70
CA ALA A 4 -1.23 4.11 -0.61
C ALA A 4 -0.59 4.95 -1.70
N THR A 5 -0.22 4.31 -2.81
CA THR A 5 0.38 4.97 -3.97
C THR A 5 -0.12 4.33 -5.27
N ASP A 6 -0.20 5.11 -6.34
CA ASP A 6 -0.58 4.68 -7.70
C ASP A 6 0.64 4.49 -8.62
N TRP A 7 1.85 4.53 -8.04
CA TRP A 7 3.12 4.40 -8.75
C TRP A 7 3.91 3.19 -8.22
N GLU A 8 4.05 2.15 -9.05
CA GLU A 8 4.68 0.87 -8.69
C GLU A 8 6.14 1.00 -8.20
N PRO A 9 7.08 1.65 -8.92
CA PRO A 9 8.43 1.87 -8.40
C PRO A 9 8.50 2.59 -7.04
N TYR A 10 7.49 3.42 -6.75
CA TYR A 10 7.46 4.14 -5.50
C TYR A 10 6.87 3.26 -4.39
N ALA A 11 5.92 2.38 -4.72
CA ALA A 11 5.41 1.36 -3.82
C ALA A 11 6.52 0.39 -3.38
N GLU A 12 7.36 -0.06 -4.32
CA GLU A 12 8.52 -0.91 -4.03
C GLU A 12 9.49 -0.22 -3.08
N HIS A 13 9.80 1.06 -3.34
CA HIS A 13 10.66 1.83 -2.46
C HIS A 13 10.05 2.05 -1.07
N MET A 14 8.74 2.29 -0.98
CA MET A 14 8.03 2.40 0.31
C MET A 14 8.10 1.08 1.10
N ALA A 15 7.89 -0.06 0.43
CA ALA A 15 8.00 -1.37 1.04
C ALA A 15 9.41 -1.62 1.58
N GLU A 16 10.46 -1.33 0.78
CA GLU A 16 11.85 -1.48 1.19
C GLU A 16 12.18 -0.66 2.46
N VAL A 17 11.77 0.61 2.48
CA VAL A 17 11.99 1.52 3.62
C VAL A 17 11.25 1.03 4.86
N MET A 18 9.99 0.65 4.72
CA MET A 18 9.17 0.24 5.86
C MET A 18 9.55 -1.14 6.39
N ASN A 19 10.01 -2.05 5.54
CA ASN A 19 10.52 -3.36 5.95
C ASN A 19 11.86 -3.25 6.71
N ALA A 20 12.67 -2.22 6.42
CA ALA A 20 13.89 -1.93 7.16
C ALA A 20 13.65 -1.15 8.48
N ALA A 21 12.44 -0.61 8.68
CA ALA A 21 12.13 0.21 9.85
C ALA A 21 11.83 -0.65 11.09
N GLU A 22 12.61 -0.45 12.16
CA GLU A 22 12.39 -1.13 13.44
C GLU A 22 11.07 -0.67 14.10
N GLY A 23 10.34 -1.60 14.71
CA GLY A 23 9.08 -1.32 15.41
C GLY A 23 7.85 -1.24 14.51
N TYR A 24 7.99 -1.55 13.22
CA TYR A 24 6.88 -1.77 12.30
C TYR A 24 6.87 -3.22 11.82
N THR A 25 5.67 -3.76 11.60
CA THR A 25 5.48 -5.11 11.08
C THR A 25 4.45 -5.06 9.97
N ASN A 26 4.81 -5.60 8.81
CA ASN A 26 3.90 -5.64 7.66
C ASN A 26 2.69 -6.54 7.98
N THR A 27 1.50 -6.08 7.61
CA THR A 27 0.25 -6.82 7.80
C THR A 27 -0.23 -7.53 6.52
N ALA A 28 0.53 -7.42 5.43
CA ALA A 28 0.27 -8.13 4.18
C ALA A 28 0.28 -9.65 4.40
N ALA A 29 -0.74 -10.33 3.86
CA ALA A 29 -0.85 -11.78 3.92
C ALA A 29 0.10 -12.49 2.93
N GLU A 30 0.41 -11.85 1.80
CA GLU A 30 1.29 -12.38 0.77
C GLU A 30 2.09 -11.21 0.15
N GLY A 31 3.41 -11.29 0.21
CA GLY A 31 4.30 -10.23 -0.26
C GLY A 31 4.30 -8.97 0.63
N ASP A 32 4.48 -7.81 0.01
CA ASP A 32 4.64 -6.53 0.71
C ASP A 32 3.39 -5.64 0.69
N TYR A 33 2.42 -5.97 -0.15
CA TYR A 33 1.25 -5.12 -0.42
C TYR A 33 -0.02 -5.78 0.11
N VAL A 34 -0.91 -4.97 0.68
CA VAL A 34 -2.24 -5.42 1.06
C VAL A 34 -3.21 -5.23 -0.10
N PRO A 35 -4.19 -6.14 -0.29
CA PRO A 35 -5.33 -5.85 -1.14
C PRO A 35 -6.06 -4.62 -0.61
N ARG A 36 -6.66 -3.84 -1.51
CA ARG A 36 -7.39 -2.63 -1.14
C ARG A 36 -8.44 -2.96 -0.06
N PRO A 37 -8.35 -2.37 1.13
CA PRO A 37 -9.29 -2.69 2.20
C PRO A 37 -10.69 -2.09 1.93
N ASP A 38 -11.74 -2.80 2.33
CA ASP A 38 -13.14 -2.40 2.10
C ASP A 38 -13.52 -1.09 2.80
N TYR A 39 -12.82 -0.73 3.87
CA TYR A 39 -13.05 0.53 4.59
C TYR A 39 -12.50 1.76 3.85
N ARG A 40 -11.71 1.59 2.78
CA ARG A 40 -11.16 2.71 2.02
C ARG A 40 -12.15 3.14 0.93
N PRO A 41 -12.85 4.29 1.08
CA PRO A 41 -13.78 4.74 0.07
C PRO A 41 -13.05 5.01 -1.25
N THR A 42 -13.60 4.48 -2.35
CA THR A 42 -13.03 4.69 -3.68
C THR A 42 -13.13 6.16 -4.06
N THR A 43 -12.02 6.78 -4.43
CA THR A 43 -12.03 8.16 -4.91
C THR A 43 -12.26 8.22 -6.43
N LYS A 44 -12.76 9.36 -6.92
CA LYS A 44 -12.94 9.62 -8.36
C LYS A 44 -11.64 9.50 -9.17
N PHE A 45 -10.49 9.68 -8.53
CA PHE A 45 -9.16 9.57 -9.17
C PHE A 45 -8.79 8.11 -9.42
N GLU A 46 -9.12 7.21 -8.49
CA GLU A 46 -8.87 5.77 -8.65
C GLU A 46 -9.77 5.13 -9.69
N VAL A 47 -11.02 5.57 -9.81
CA VAL A 47 -11.91 5.10 -10.89
C VAL A 47 -11.32 5.44 -12.27
N ARG A 48 -10.62 6.58 -12.37
CA ARG A 48 -9.91 6.97 -13.59
C ARG A 48 -8.60 6.20 -13.78
N GLY A 49 -7.85 5.97 -12.70
CA GLY A 49 -6.61 5.17 -12.70
C GLY A 49 -6.85 3.71 -13.06
N GLN A 50 -7.87 3.07 -12.47
CA GLN A 50 -8.28 1.70 -12.80
C GLN A 50 -8.68 1.55 -14.27
N LYS A 51 -9.38 2.55 -14.84
CA LYS A 51 -9.72 2.56 -16.28
C LYS A 51 -8.50 2.65 -17.19
N LEU A 52 -7.39 3.17 -16.70
CA LEU A 52 -6.12 3.26 -17.42
C LEU A 52 -5.18 2.08 -17.10
N GLY A 53 -5.60 1.13 -16.27
CA GLY A 53 -4.79 -0.01 -15.85
C GLY A 53 -3.73 0.33 -14.79
N HIS A 54 -3.80 1.51 -14.17
CA HIS A 54 -2.95 1.84 -13.03
C HIS A 54 -3.47 1.13 -11.78
N GLY A 55 -2.65 0.21 -11.27
CA GLY A 55 -2.86 -0.39 -9.95
C GLY A 55 -2.76 0.66 -8.84
N VAL A 56 -3.30 0.33 -7.68
CA VAL A 56 -3.05 1.08 -6.45
C VAL A 56 -2.43 0.09 -5.48
N TRP A 57 -1.29 0.45 -4.92
CA TRP A 57 -0.57 -0.33 -3.93
C TRP A 57 -0.87 0.26 -2.58
N ASP A 58 -1.62 -0.48 -1.78
CA ASP A 58 -1.87 -0.19 -0.37
C ASP A 58 -0.81 -0.94 0.46
N LEU A 59 -0.15 -0.26 1.39
CA LEU A 59 0.78 -0.84 2.36
C LEU A 59 0.29 -0.53 3.77
N ILE A 60 0.12 -1.56 4.60
CA ILE A 60 -0.33 -1.41 5.98
C ILE A 60 0.66 -2.08 6.91
N TYR A 61 1.20 -1.28 7.83
CA TYR A 61 2.12 -1.72 8.88
C TYR A 61 1.50 -1.51 10.25
N GLU A 62 1.60 -2.51 11.10
CA GLU A 62 1.28 -2.40 12.52
C GLU A 62 2.52 -1.94 13.29
N ARG A 63 2.33 -1.11 14.32
CA ARG A 63 3.44 -0.69 15.19
C ARG A 63 3.58 -1.71 16.32
N THR A 64 4.74 -2.31 16.43
CA THR A 64 5.06 -3.37 17.41
C THR A 64 5.97 -2.90 18.56
N ALA A 65 6.31 -1.61 18.59
CA ALA A 65 7.13 -0.95 19.62
C ALA A 65 6.33 0.01 20.53
#